data_AF-A0A7K3J0N0-F1
#
_entry.id   AF-A0A7K3J0N0-F1
#
_cell.length_a   1.000
_cell.length_b   1.000
_cell.length_c   1.000
_cell.angle_alpha   90.00
_cell.angle_beta   90.00
_cell.angle_gamma   90.00
#
_symmetry.space_group_name_H-M   'P 1'
#
loop_
_entity.id
_entity.type
_entity.pdbx_description
1 polymer ?
#
loop_
_entity_poly.entity_id
_entity_poly.type
_entity_poly.pdbx_seq_one_letter_code
_entity_poly.pdbx_strand_id
1 'polypeptide(L)'
;DPTKRWKISPMDIESRDKWVEYSMAKDKMFSYTDTKQSPWFVVPADDKRRARLNTIDHLLSLIPYEDLTPKPFKLPPLKHDVAYVRPPVTDQTFVPEKY
;
A
#
# COMPACT_ATOMS: atom_id res chain seq x y z
N ASP A 1 17.96 16.09 -0.03
CA ASP A 1 17.17 15.41 1.02
C ASP A 1 18.08 14.51 1.85
N PRO A 2 18.50 14.93 3.06
CA PRO A 2 19.44 14.19 3.89
C PRO A 2 18.91 12.81 4.32
N THR A 3 17.59 12.61 4.36
CA THR A 3 16.96 11.35 4.78
C THR A 3 17.13 10.20 3.77
N LYS A 4 17.50 10.52 2.52
CA LYS A 4 17.63 9.54 1.42
C LYS A 4 19.08 9.29 0.99
N ARG A 5 20.05 9.98 1.61
CA ARG A 5 21.47 9.93 1.23
C ARG A 5 22.05 8.52 1.31
N TRP A 6 21.65 7.75 2.32
CA TRP A 6 22.13 6.38 2.55
C TRP A 6 21.78 5.40 1.41
N LYS A 7 20.81 5.74 0.56
CA LYS A 7 20.40 4.91 -0.59
C LYS A 7 21.30 5.09 -1.82
N ILE A 8 22.22 6.06 -1.80
CA ILE A 8 23.07 6.40 -2.94
C ILE A 8 24.45 5.78 -2.71
N SER A 9 24.85 4.94 -3.65
CA SER A 9 26.16 4.28 -3.73
C SER A 9 27.00 4.88 -4.86
N PRO A 10 28.33 4.69 -4.85
CA PRO A 10 29.19 5.05 -5.99
C PRO A 10 28.74 4.41 -7.31
N MET A 11 28.19 3.19 -7.24
CA MET A 11 27.67 2.45 -8.40
C MET A 11 26.47 3.14 -9.06
N ASP A 12 25.67 3.90 -8.31
CA ASP A 12 24.52 4.64 -8.87
C ASP A 12 24.95 5.78 -9.79
N ILE A 13 26.19 6.28 -9.62
CA ILE A 13 26.76 7.30 -10.50
C ILE A 13 27.23 6.64 -11.79
N GLU A 14 28.00 5.56 -11.70
CA GLU A 14 28.48 4.82 -12.87
C GLU A 14 27.33 4.19 -13.68
N SER A 15 26.28 3.73 -13.00
CA SER A 15 25.14 3.12 -13.68
C SER A 15 24.37 4.11 -14.55
N ARG A 16 24.43 5.41 -14.21
CA ARG A 16 23.83 6.47 -15.00
C ARG A 16 24.57 6.68 -16.32
N ASP A 17 25.89 6.60 -16.32
CA ASP A 17 26.70 6.68 -17.54
C ASP A 17 26.48 5.45 -18.44
N LYS A 18 26.22 4.28 -17.83
CA LYS A 18 25.95 3.01 -18.51
C LYS A 18 24.48 2.77 -18.86
N TRP A 19 23.67 3.82 -18.93
CA TRP A 19 22.22 3.70 -19.18
C TRP A 19 21.86 2.82 -20.40
N VAL A 20 22.60 2.99 -21.49
CA VAL A 20 22.38 2.22 -22.73
C VAL A 20 22.73 0.75 -22.54
N GLU A 21 23.84 0.44 -21.87
CA GLU A 21 24.27 -0.94 -21.59
C GLU A 21 23.25 -1.67 -20.71
N TYR A 22 22.72 -1.00 -19.67
CA TYR A 22 21.65 -1.56 -18.84
C TYR A 22 20.37 -1.81 -19.65
N SER A 23 20.03 -0.90 -20.56
CA SER A 23 18.86 -1.06 -21.44
C SER A 23 19.03 -2.28 -22.36
N MET A 24 20.19 -2.43 -22.99
CA MET A 24 20.51 -3.59 -23.83
C MET A 24 20.51 -4.91 -23.03
N ALA A 25 21.06 -4.89 -21.81
CA ALA A 25 21.08 -6.05 -20.94
C ALA A 25 19.65 -6.48 -20.52
N LYS A 26 18.77 -5.52 -20.22
CA LYS A 26 17.36 -5.76 -19.90
C LYS A 26 16.62 -6.37 -21.10
N ASP A 27 16.80 -5.83 -22.30
CA ASP A 27 16.15 -6.37 -23.50
C ASP A 27 16.64 -7.80 -23.82
N LYS A 28 17.95 -8.05 -23.65
CA LYS A 28 18.52 -9.40 -23.76
C LYS A 28 17.90 -10.34 -22.73
N MET A 29 17.81 -9.95 -21.46
CA MET A 29 17.18 -10.75 -20.41
C MET A 29 15.75 -11.15 -20.77
N PHE A 30 14.93 -10.21 -21.25
CA PHE A 30 13.56 -10.51 -21.68
C PHE A 30 13.53 -11.49 -22.83
N SER A 31 14.40 -11.35 -23.84
CA SER A 31 14.40 -12.27 -24.98
C SER A 31 14.66 -13.74 -24.62
N TYR A 32 15.36 -14.01 -23.51
CA TYR A 32 15.69 -15.38 -23.07
C TYR A 32 14.79 -15.90 -21.94
N THR A 33 14.24 -15.03 -21.10
CA THR A 33 13.59 -15.44 -19.85
C THR A 33 12.09 -15.13 -19.81
N ASP A 34 11.58 -14.32 -20.73
CA ASP A 34 10.14 -14.07 -20.84
C ASP A 34 9.45 -15.26 -21.51
N THR A 35 8.78 -16.08 -20.69
CA THR A 35 8.09 -17.29 -21.15
C THR A 35 6.62 -17.24 -20.79
N LYS A 36 5.77 -17.96 -21.55
CA LYS A 36 4.33 -18.00 -21.27
C LYS A 36 3.98 -18.56 -19.88
N GLN A 37 4.85 -19.42 -19.32
CA GLN A 37 4.66 -19.98 -17.99
C GLN A 37 5.14 -19.04 -16.88
N SER A 38 6.06 -18.13 -17.18
CA SER A 38 6.62 -17.16 -16.23
C SER A 38 6.91 -15.86 -16.97
N PRO A 39 5.85 -15.08 -17.25
CA PRO A 39 5.98 -13.85 -18.02
C PRO A 39 6.58 -12.72 -17.19
N TRP A 40 7.34 -11.84 -17.86
CA TRP A 40 7.77 -10.56 -17.29
C TRP A 40 6.72 -9.47 -17.54
N PHE A 41 6.26 -8.80 -16.47
CA PHE A 41 5.34 -7.67 -16.59
C PHE A 41 6.07 -6.33 -16.43
N VAL A 42 6.00 -5.47 -17.45
CA VAL A 42 6.64 -4.15 -17.44
C VAL A 42 5.68 -3.10 -16.87
N VAL A 43 6.12 -2.37 -15.83
CA VAL A 43 5.33 -1.33 -15.17
C VAL A 43 6.00 0.05 -15.35
N PRO A 44 5.35 1.03 -16.01
CA PRO A 44 5.86 2.39 -16.10
C PRO A 44 5.95 3.05 -14.71
N ALA A 45 7.14 3.54 -14.33
CA ALA A 45 7.43 3.98 -12.96
C ALA A 45 7.73 5.48 -12.79
N ASP A 46 7.48 6.30 -13.81
CA ASP A 46 7.68 7.76 -13.73
C ASP A 46 6.79 8.39 -12.64
N ASP A 47 5.52 7.98 -12.57
CA ASP A 47 4.64 8.24 -11.43
C ASP A 47 4.67 7.06 -10.46
N LYS A 48 5.42 7.25 -9.37
CA LYS A 48 5.60 6.24 -8.32
C LYS A 48 4.29 5.81 -7.64
N ARG A 49 3.29 6.67 -7.54
CA ARG A 49 2.01 6.32 -6.89
C ARG A 49 1.20 5.41 -7.80
N ARG A 50 1.10 5.78 -9.08
CA ARG A 50 0.39 4.98 -10.09
C ARG A 50 1.06 3.63 -10.31
N ALA A 51 2.39 3.59 -10.40
CA ALA A 51 3.13 2.34 -10.54
C ALA A 51 2.80 1.34 -9.43
N ARG A 52 2.81 1.80 -8.16
CA ARG A 52 2.48 0.95 -7.01
C ARG A 52 1.06 0.41 -7.06
N LEU A 53 0.07 1.27 -7.37
CA LEU A 53 -1.32 0.87 -7.46
C LEU A 53 -1.53 -0.16 -8.57
N ASN A 54 -0.95 0.08 -9.76
CA ASN A 54 -1.04 -0.84 -10.89
C ASN A 54 -0.37 -2.19 -10.59
N THR A 55 0.79 -2.20 -9.91
CA THR A 55 1.45 -3.46 -9.52
C THR A 55 0.61 -4.26 -8.54
N ILE A 56 0.03 -3.60 -7.52
CA ILE A 56 -0.82 -4.25 -6.52
C ILE A 56 -2.09 -4.81 -7.18
N ASP A 57 -2.76 -4.00 -7.98
CA ASP A 57 -3.99 -4.38 -8.70
C ASP A 57 -3.75 -5.58 -9.64
N HIS A 58 -2.68 -5.53 -10.44
CA HIS A 58 -2.31 -6.62 -11.32
C HIS A 58 -2.03 -7.92 -10.55
N LEU A 59 -1.27 -7.85 -9.46
CA LEU A 59 -0.96 -9.03 -8.65
C LEU A 59 -2.22 -9.65 -8.04
N LEU A 60 -3.13 -8.83 -7.52
CA LEU A 60 -4.40 -9.27 -6.96
C LEU A 60 -5.33 -9.87 -8.02
N SER A 61 -5.27 -9.39 -9.26
CA SER A 61 -6.07 -9.95 -10.38
C SER A 61 -5.65 -11.38 -10.77
N LEU A 62 -4.41 -11.77 -10.48
CA LEU A 62 -3.86 -13.09 -10.84
C LEU A 62 -4.16 -14.17 -9.80
N ILE A 63 -4.43 -13.77 -8.56
CA ILE A 63 -4.63 -14.70 -7.44
C ILE A 63 -6.12 -14.67 -7.09
N PRO A 64 -6.85 -15.78 -7.16
CA PRO A 64 -8.23 -15.80 -6.70
C PRO A 64 -8.25 -15.57 -5.19
N TYR A 65 -8.83 -14.45 -4.76
CA TYR A 65 -9.00 -14.10 -3.35
C TYR A 65 -10.45 -13.69 -3.08
N GLU A 66 -10.89 -13.91 -1.86
CA GLU A 66 -12.18 -13.44 -1.38
C GLU A 66 -11.99 -12.21 -0.52
N ASP A 67 -12.91 -11.26 -0.65
CA ASP A 67 -12.91 -10.07 0.18
C ASP A 67 -13.42 -10.44 1.58
N LEU A 68 -12.48 -10.47 2.54
CA LEU A 68 -12.76 -10.72 3.95
C LEU A 68 -13.12 -9.44 4.71
N THR A 69 -13.21 -8.28 4.04
CA THR A 69 -13.56 -7.04 4.75
C THR A 69 -14.96 -7.17 5.37
N PRO A 70 -15.07 -7.01 6.70
CA PRO A 70 -16.37 -7.06 7.35
C PRO A 70 -17.25 -5.97 6.76
N LYS A 71 -18.46 -6.35 6.32
CA LYS A 71 -19.43 -5.36 5.84
C LYS A 71 -19.62 -4.30 6.92
N PRO A 72 -19.65 -3.00 6.55
CA PRO A 72 -19.93 -1.96 7.52
C PRO A 72 -21.31 -2.24 8.12
N PHE A 73 -21.34 -2.59 9.41
CA PHE A 73 -22.58 -2.78 10.12
C PHE A 73 -23.08 -1.41 10.59
N LYS A 74 -24.38 -1.16 10.41
CA LYS A 74 -25.02 0.02 11.01
C LYS A 74 -25.38 -0.35 12.43
N LEU A 75 -24.90 0.43 13.40
CA LEU A 75 -25.37 0.32 14.77
C LEU A 75 -26.89 0.57 14.77
N PRO A 76 -27.69 -0.30 15.41
CA PRO A 76 -29.09 -0.01 15.60
C PRO A 76 -29.24 1.28 16.42
N PRO A 77 -30.31 2.06 16.20
CA PRO A 77 -30.60 3.20 17.04
C PRO A 77 -30.69 2.75 18.51
N LEU A 78 -30.18 3.58 19.42
CA LEU A 78 -30.30 3.35 20.85
C LEU A 78 -31.77 3.16 21.21
N LYS A 79 -32.10 2.04 21.85
CA LYS A 79 -33.43 1.80 22.40
C LYS A 79 -33.59 2.66 23.64
N HIS A 80 -34.54 3.59 23.62
CA HIS A 80 -34.85 4.47 24.76
C HIS A 80 -36.02 3.93 25.61
N ASP A 81 -36.48 2.70 25.33
CA ASP A 81 -37.72 2.13 25.88
C ASP A 81 -37.61 1.64 27.33
N VAL A 82 -36.50 1.92 28.00
CA VAL A 82 -36.30 1.55 29.40
C VAL A 82 -36.54 2.81 30.24
N ALA A 83 -37.36 2.71 31.29
CA ALA A 83 -37.54 3.74 32.32
C ALA A 83 -36.28 3.92 33.20
N TYR A 84 -35.11 3.85 32.57
CA TYR A 84 -33.81 4.01 33.18
C TYR A 84 -33.50 5.50 33.27
N VAL A 85 -33.61 6.04 34.48
CA VAL A 85 -33.13 7.39 34.78
C VAL A 85 -31.65 7.29 35.10
N ARG A 86 -30.81 7.86 34.24
CA ARG A 86 -29.37 7.97 34.50
C ARG A 86 -29.17 8.85 35.75
N PRO A 87 -28.33 8.44 36.72
CA PRO A 87 -27.96 9.31 37.84
C PRO A 87 -27.35 10.63 37.34
N PRO A 88 -27.50 11.73 38.10
CA PRO A 88 -26.86 13.00 37.78
C PRO A 88 -25.37 12.82 37.50
N VAL A 89 -24.88 13.48 36.44
CA VAL A 89 -23.46 13.45 36.05
C VAL A 89 -22.56 13.95 37.18
N THR A 90 -23.10 14.81 38.05
CA THR A 90 -22.42 15.35 39.23
C THR A 90 -22.00 14.30 40.25
N ASP A 91 -22.67 13.15 40.29
CA ASP A 91 -22.36 12.07 41.24
C ASP A 91 -21.22 11.16 40.72
N GLN A 92 -20.75 11.40 39.50
CA GLN A 92 -19.70 10.60 38.86
C GLN A 92 -18.34 11.30 39.01
N THR A 93 -17.33 10.53 39.43
CA THR A 93 -15.95 11.00 39.47
C THR A 93 -15.30 10.77 38.11
N PHE A 94 -15.08 11.85 37.34
CA PHE A 94 -14.40 11.78 36.04
C PHE A 94 -12.88 11.88 36.18
N VAL A 95 -12.18 11.17 35.30
CA VAL A 95 -10.73 11.32 35.14
C VAL A 95 -10.44 12.69 34.49
N PRO A 96 -9.45 13.46 34.94
CA PRO A 96 -9.12 14.75 34.33
C PRO A 96 -8.74 14.60 32.86
N GLU A 97 -9.40 15.36 31.97
CA GLU A 97 -8.99 15.47 30.57
C GLU A 97 -7.71 16.31 30.48
N LYS A 98 -6.65 15.71 29.93
CA LYS A 98 -5.31 16.31 29.84
C LYS A 98 -4.94 16.79 28.43
N TYR A 99 -5.75 16.45 27.42
CA TYR A 99 -5.52 16.75 26.01
C TYR A 99 -6.74 17.39 25.39
#